data_AF-A0A2D5GTL7-F1
#
_entry.id   AF-A0A2D5GTL7-F1
#
_cell.length_a   1.000
_cell.length_b   1.000
_cell.length_c   1.000
_cell.angle_alpha   90.00
_cell.angle_beta   90.00
_cell.angle_gamma   90.00
#
_symmetry.space_group_name_H-M   'P 1'
#
loop_
_entity.id
_entity.type
_entity.pdbx_description
1 polymer ?
#
loop_
_entity_poly.entity_id
_entity_poly.type
_entity_poly.pdbx_seq_one_letter_code
_entity_poly.pdbx_strand_id
1 'polypeptide(L)'
;MTVKDFFKWADKEFAIEMKLMRVKGEEYTVSDEDKLKNFKSIADRLDVATPIVAMVYLLKHMDSIRNYVLNGVEASDESISGRIRDARNYLMLLHAILLESKGLDVEEVDGKKSPWFGVTNASSPLRFQFVENK
;
A
#
# COMPACT_ATOMS: atom_id res chain seq x y z
N MET A 1 -7.91 -21.05 11.38
CA MET A 1 -7.66 -19.83 12.16
C MET A 1 -8.98 -19.37 12.76
N THR A 2 -9.10 -19.28 14.09
CA THR A 2 -10.32 -18.77 14.74
C THR A 2 -10.37 -17.25 14.67
N VAL A 3 -11.52 -16.63 14.98
CA VAL A 3 -11.64 -15.16 15.06
C VAL A 3 -10.64 -14.57 16.04
N LYS A 4 -10.54 -15.15 17.25
CA LYS A 4 -9.60 -14.72 18.29
C LYS A 4 -8.15 -14.82 17.81
N ASP A 5 -7.80 -15.93 17.14
CA ASP A 5 -6.44 -16.14 16.65
C ASP A 5 -6.09 -15.19 15.50
N PHE A 6 -7.07 -14.89 14.64
CA PHE A 6 -6.89 -13.94 13.54
C PHE A 6 -6.54 -12.56 14.06
N PHE A 7 -7.32 -12.00 15.00
CA PHE A 7 -7.04 -10.67 15.54
C PHE A 7 -5.72 -10.64 16.30
N LYS A 8 -5.42 -11.68 17.09
CA LYS A 8 -4.12 -11.81 17.76
C LYS A 8 -2.95 -11.83 16.76
N TRP A 9 -3.12 -12.47 15.61
CA TRP A 9 -2.12 -12.49 14.54
C TRP A 9 -2.05 -11.12 13.83
N ALA A 10 -3.18 -10.53 13.48
CA ALA A 10 -3.27 -9.25 12.78
C ALA A 10 -2.62 -8.11 13.60
N ASP A 11 -2.84 -8.08 14.92
CA ASP A 11 -2.22 -7.10 15.82
C ASP A 11 -0.68 -7.22 15.80
N LYS A 12 -0.18 -8.46 15.78
CA LYS A 12 1.27 -8.72 15.68
C LYS A 12 1.83 -8.29 14.33
N GLU A 13 1.13 -8.61 13.24
CA GLU A 13 1.54 -8.19 11.90
C GLU A 13 1.60 -6.67 11.79
N PHE A 14 0.59 -5.97 12.32
CA PHE A 14 0.57 -4.52 12.34
C PHE A 14 1.75 -3.94 13.14
N ALA A 15 2.09 -4.52 14.30
CA ALA A 15 3.26 -4.09 15.06
C ALA A 15 4.58 -4.27 14.28
N ILE A 16 4.70 -5.37 13.53
CA ILE A 16 5.86 -5.64 12.66
C ILE A 16 5.91 -4.62 11.52
N GLU A 17 4.78 -4.38 10.85
CA GLU A 17 4.63 -3.41 9.76
C GLU A 17 5.07 -2.01 10.19
N MET A 18 4.63 -1.56 11.35
CA MET A 18 5.01 -0.26 11.92
C MET A 18 6.50 -0.21 12.27
N LYS A 19 7.10 -1.30 12.76
CA LYS A 19 8.54 -1.37 12.98
C LYS A 19 9.31 -1.24 11.66
N LEU A 20 8.90 -1.99 10.63
CA LEU A 20 9.51 -1.91 9.29
C LEU A 20 9.39 -0.50 8.70
N MET A 21 8.22 0.13 8.84
CA MET A 21 7.98 1.49 8.35
C MET A 21 8.87 2.53 9.03
N ARG A 22 9.20 2.34 10.31
CA ARG A 22 10.15 3.20 11.04
C ARG A 22 11.58 2.99 10.57
N VAL A 23 12.07 1.74 10.57
CA VAL A 23 13.46 1.39 10.20
C VAL A 23 13.76 1.76 8.75
N LYS A 24 12.95 1.31 7.80
CA LYS A 24 13.10 1.70 6.38
C LYS A 24 12.95 3.21 6.19
N GLY A 25 12.16 3.84 7.05
CA GLY A 25 11.98 5.28 7.09
C GLY A 25 13.26 6.07 7.20
N GLU A 26 14.12 5.67 8.13
CA GLU A 26 15.40 6.33 8.39
C GLU A 26 16.34 6.26 7.18
N GLU A 27 16.26 5.18 6.40
CA GLU A 27 17.05 5.00 5.17
C GLU A 27 16.53 5.84 3.99
N TYR A 28 15.21 5.98 3.84
CA TYR A 28 14.60 6.68 2.70
C TYR A 28 14.34 8.17 2.93
N THR A 29 14.22 8.65 4.16
CA THR A 29 13.99 10.09 4.38
C THR A 29 15.25 10.92 4.15
N VAL A 30 16.43 10.33 3.93
CA VAL A 30 17.70 11.08 3.85
C VAL A 30 17.85 12.00 5.06
N SER A 31 17.38 11.55 6.24
CA SER A 31 17.29 12.35 7.46
C SER A 31 16.41 13.61 7.37
N ASP A 32 15.43 13.63 6.48
CA ASP A 32 14.41 14.68 6.39
C ASP A 32 13.20 14.36 7.30
N GLU A 33 12.53 15.41 7.76
CA GLU A 33 11.31 15.30 8.57
C GLU A 33 10.10 14.86 7.75
N ASP A 34 10.09 15.14 6.43
CA ASP A 34 9.03 14.72 5.51
C ASP A 34 9.20 13.24 5.12
N LYS A 35 8.32 12.42 5.68
CA LYS A 35 8.23 10.98 5.42
C LYS A 35 8.02 10.63 3.94
N LEU A 36 7.45 11.53 3.15
CA LEU A 36 7.07 11.33 1.75
C LEU A 36 8.08 11.94 0.76
N LYS A 37 9.16 12.55 1.25
CA LYS A 37 10.15 13.27 0.45
C LYS A 37 10.79 12.44 -0.66
N ASN A 38 11.04 11.16 -0.39
CA ASN A 38 11.60 10.24 -1.40
C ASN A 38 10.66 10.09 -2.60
N PHE A 39 9.36 9.95 -2.38
CA PHE A 39 8.36 9.85 -3.44
C PHE A 39 8.29 11.16 -4.23
N LYS A 40 8.26 12.30 -3.54
CA LYS A 40 8.22 13.63 -4.14
C LYS A 40 9.46 13.89 -4.99
N SER A 41 10.65 13.61 -4.45
CA SER A 41 11.92 13.80 -5.18
C SER A 41 12.02 12.94 -6.43
N ILE A 42 11.58 11.68 -6.39
CA ILE A 42 11.55 10.81 -7.58
C ILE A 42 10.52 11.32 -8.59
N ALA A 43 9.35 11.75 -8.11
CA ALA A 43 8.29 12.29 -8.94
C ALA A 43 8.75 13.54 -9.71
N ASP A 44 9.41 14.47 -9.03
CA ASP A 44 10.00 15.68 -9.62
C ASP A 44 11.06 15.35 -10.67
N ARG A 45 11.94 14.38 -10.38
CA ARG A 45 13.01 13.96 -11.30
C ARG A 45 12.48 13.29 -12.56
N LEU A 46 11.32 12.66 -12.50
CA LEU A 46 10.72 11.91 -13.59
C LEU A 46 9.55 12.65 -14.26
N ASP A 47 9.22 13.86 -13.79
CA ASP A 47 8.07 14.66 -14.24
C ASP A 47 6.75 13.87 -14.22
N VAL A 48 6.48 13.21 -13.08
CA VAL A 48 5.24 12.46 -12.84
C VAL A 48 4.60 12.87 -11.52
N ALA A 49 3.33 12.51 -11.31
CA ALA A 49 2.68 12.73 -10.03
C ALA A 49 3.25 11.79 -8.94
N THR A 50 3.50 12.31 -7.73
CA THR A 50 3.91 11.54 -6.53
C THR A 50 3.16 10.22 -6.29
N PRO A 51 1.80 10.15 -6.40
CA PRO A 51 1.09 8.88 -6.22
C PRO A 51 1.45 7.82 -7.26
N ILE A 52 1.92 8.20 -8.46
CA ILE A 52 2.37 7.24 -9.48
C ILE A 52 3.62 6.50 -8.99
N VAL A 53 4.56 7.22 -8.37
CA VAL A 53 5.78 6.62 -7.80
C VAL A 53 5.43 5.60 -6.72
N ALA A 54 4.53 5.95 -5.80
CA ALA A 54 4.06 5.04 -4.76
C ALA A 54 3.32 3.82 -5.35
N MET A 55 2.52 4.02 -6.40
CA MET A 55 1.84 2.94 -7.12
C MET A 55 2.83 1.97 -7.76
N VAL A 56 3.89 2.45 -8.40
CA VAL A 56 4.91 1.58 -9.02
C VAL A 56 5.58 0.68 -7.96
N TYR A 57 5.92 1.24 -6.80
CA TYR A 57 6.48 0.43 -5.72
C TYR A 57 5.47 -0.57 -5.14
N LEU A 58 4.21 -0.19 -5.02
CA LEU A 58 3.14 -1.12 -4.61
C LEU A 58 3.01 -2.28 -5.62
N LEU A 59 2.99 -1.99 -6.92
CA LEU A 59 2.82 -2.98 -7.98
C LEU A 59 3.94 -4.03 -7.95
N LYS A 60 5.19 -3.64 -7.66
CA LYS A 60 6.30 -4.59 -7.44
C LYS A 60 5.96 -5.67 -6.41
N HIS A 61 5.33 -5.28 -5.29
CA HIS A 61 4.92 -6.23 -4.26
C HIS A 61 3.69 -7.04 -4.69
N MET A 62 2.72 -6.39 -5.33
CA MET A 62 1.51 -7.05 -5.83
C MET A 62 1.81 -8.11 -6.89
N ASP A 63 2.77 -7.88 -7.78
CA ASP A 63 3.19 -8.84 -8.79
C ASP A 63 3.86 -10.06 -8.16
N SER A 64 4.67 -9.85 -7.12
CA SER A 64 5.28 -10.95 -6.34
C SER A 64 4.22 -11.78 -5.62
N ILE A 65 3.23 -11.12 -5.00
CA ILE A 65 2.10 -11.78 -4.33
C ILE A 65 1.28 -12.58 -5.35
N ARG A 66 0.95 -11.97 -6.50
CA ARG A 66 0.23 -12.63 -7.59
C ARG A 66 0.96 -13.87 -8.09
N ASN A 67 2.28 -13.77 -8.30
CA ASN A 67 3.08 -14.91 -8.75
C ASN A 67 3.05 -16.06 -7.72
N TYR A 68 3.19 -15.75 -6.43
CA TYR A 68 3.10 -16.75 -5.38
C TYR A 68 1.71 -17.40 -5.33
N VAL A 69 0.62 -16.63 -5.45
CA VAL A 69 -0.75 -17.17 -5.43
C VAL A 69 -1.01 -18.09 -6.63
N LEU A 70 -0.49 -17.75 -7.81
CA LEU A 70 -0.73 -18.55 -9.03
C LEU A 70 0.17 -19.78 -9.12
N ASN A 71 1.43 -19.65 -8.73
CA ASN A 71 2.47 -20.64 -9.02
C ASN A 71 3.04 -21.31 -7.77
N GLY A 72 2.77 -20.80 -6.56
CA GLY A 72 3.33 -21.29 -5.31
C GLY A 72 4.82 -21.02 -5.12
N VAL A 73 5.42 -20.18 -5.97
CA VAL A 73 6.86 -19.91 -5.98
C VAL A 73 7.15 -18.54 -5.40
N GLU A 74 8.01 -18.50 -4.38
CA GLU A 74 8.69 -17.28 -3.95
C GLU A 74 9.75 -16.93 -4.98
N ALA A 75 9.53 -15.87 -5.76
CA ALA A 75 10.43 -15.47 -6.85
C ALA A 75 11.70 -14.73 -6.37
N SER A 76 11.87 -14.55 -5.06
CA SER A 76 12.93 -13.74 -4.47
C SER A 76 13.28 -14.22 -3.06
N ASP A 77 14.41 -13.76 -2.52
CA ASP A 77 14.83 -14.02 -1.13
C ASP A 77 13.88 -13.41 -0.06
N GLU A 78 12.96 -12.54 -0.47
CA GLU A 78 11.90 -12.03 0.40
C GLU A 78 10.71 -13.00 0.46
N SER A 79 10.33 -13.39 1.67
CA SER A 79 9.17 -14.25 1.92
C SER A 79 7.85 -13.60 1.48
N ILE A 80 6.86 -14.43 1.16
CA ILE A 80 5.52 -13.95 0.80
C ILE A 80 4.90 -13.07 1.90
N SER A 81 5.11 -13.41 3.17
CA SER A 81 4.65 -12.59 4.29
C SER A 81 5.32 -11.21 4.31
N GLY A 82 6.62 -11.14 3.97
CA GLY A 82 7.33 -9.88 3.79
C GLY A 82 6.72 -9.01 2.69
N ARG A 83 6.43 -9.61 1.52
CA ARG A 83 5.79 -8.91 0.40
C ARG A 83 4.40 -8.38 0.75
N ILE A 84 3.60 -9.14 1.49
CA ILE A 84 2.28 -8.71 1.97
C ILE A 84 2.38 -7.53 2.94
N ARG A 85 3.32 -7.57 3.90
CA ARG A 85 3.57 -6.46 4.84
C ARG A 85 3.98 -5.18 4.12
N ASP A 86 4.90 -5.29 3.16
CA ASP A 86 5.33 -4.15 2.38
C ASP A 86 4.18 -3.58 1.54
N ALA A 87 3.35 -4.42 0.92
CA ALA A 87 2.17 -3.95 0.19
C ALA A 87 1.19 -3.18 1.10
N ARG A 88 0.95 -3.64 2.34
CA ARG A 88 0.13 -2.94 3.33
C ARG A 88 0.73 -1.58 3.72
N ASN A 89 2.04 -1.53 3.92
CA ASN A 89 2.75 -0.28 4.19
C ASN A 89 2.68 0.70 3.01
N TYR A 90 2.86 0.23 1.78
CA TYR A 90 2.74 1.08 0.59
C TYR A 90 1.31 1.57 0.35
N LEU A 91 0.29 0.78 0.67
CA LEU A 91 -1.11 1.27 0.67
C LEU A 91 -1.31 2.42 1.66
N MET A 92 -0.71 2.32 2.85
CA MET A 92 -0.76 3.38 3.87
C MET A 92 -0.04 4.66 3.40
N LEU A 93 1.16 4.52 2.81
CA LEU A 93 1.93 5.64 2.26
C LEU A 93 1.22 6.30 1.07
N LEU A 94 0.66 5.49 0.16
CA LEU A 94 -0.13 5.98 -0.96
C LEU A 94 -1.33 6.78 -0.47
N HIS A 95 -2.04 6.29 0.55
CA HIS A 95 -3.16 7.02 1.13
C HIS A 95 -2.71 8.36 1.72
N ALA A 96 -1.60 8.40 2.45
CA ALA A 96 -1.04 9.64 2.99
C ALA A 96 -0.71 10.65 1.88
N ILE A 97 -0.07 10.22 0.79
CA ILE A 97 0.21 11.07 -0.38
C ILE A 97 -1.08 11.63 -0.99
N LEU A 98 -2.12 10.79 -1.11
CA LEU A 98 -3.40 11.22 -1.67
C LEU A 98 -4.14 12.22 -0.77
N LEU A 99 -4.05 12.07 0.55
CA LEU A 99 -4.60 13.02 1.51
C LEU A 99 -3.88 14.37 1.43
N GLU A 100 -2.54 14.35 1.45
CA GLU A 100 -1.72 15.54 1.32
C GLU A 100 -2.00 16.28 -0.01
N SER A 101 -2.15 15.54 -1.12
CA SER A 101 -2.49 16.13 -2.43
C SER A 101 -3.86 16.83 -2.47
N LYS A 102 -4.75 16.50 -1.53
CA LYS A 102 -6.07 17.14 -1.35
C LYS A 102 -6.05 18.25 -0.32
N GLY A 103 -4.89 18.54 0.28
CA GLY A 103 -4.75 19.50 1.39
C GLY A 103 -5.43 19.03 2.68
N LEU A 104 -5.67 17.72 2.85
CA LEU A 104 -6.28 17.16 4.05
C LEU A 104 -5.19 16.72 5.03
N ASP A 105 -5.31 17.12 6.29
CA ASP A 105 -4.48 16.61 7.37
C ASP A 105 -5.14 15.40 8.07
N VAL A 106 -4.41 14.79 9.00
CA VAL A 106 -4.85 13.57 9.72
C VAL A 106 -6.08 13.83 10.58
N GLU A 107 -6.27 15.05 11.09
CA GLU A 107 -7.40 15.39 11.97
C GLU A 107 -8.71 15.60 11.19
N GLU A 108 -8.63 16.13 9.96
CA GLU A 108 -9.82 16.29 9.11
C GLU A 108 -10.44 14.97 8.63
N VAL A 109 -9.64 13.90 8.52
CA VAL A 109 -10.10 12.58 8.07
C VAL A 109 -10.97 11.88 9.11
N ASP A 110 -10.68 12.07 10.40
CA ASP A 110 -11.45 11.51 11.51
C ASP A 110 -12.66 12.38 11.87
N GLY A 111 -12.57 13.71 11.69
CA GLY A 111 -13.64 14.67 11.99
C GLY A 111 -14.78 14.67 10.96
N LYS A 112 -14.49 14.40 9.69
CA LYS A 112 -15.51 14.08 8.70
C LYS A 112 -15.86 12.62 8.89
N LYS A 113 -16.99 12.32 9.55
CA LYS A 113 -17.63 10.98 9.50
C LYS A 113 -17.74 10.57 8.04
N SER A 114 -16.75 9.86 7.57
CA SER A 114 -16.60 9.46 6.20
C SER A 114 -17.75 8.48 5.91
N PRO A 115 -18.70 8.78 5.02
CA PRO A 115 -19.80 7.86 4.68
C PRO A 115 -19.29 6.67 3.84
N TRP A 116 -18.03 6.27 4.01
CA TRP A 116 -17.30 5.32 3.16
C TRP A 116 -17.79 3.87 3.25
N PHE A 117 -19.04 3.66 3.67
CA PHE A 117 -19.86 2.59 3.13
C PHE A 117 -20.39 3.00 1.74
N GLY A 118 -19.55 2.81 0.71
CA GLY A 118 -20.04 2.47 -0.63
C GLY A 118 -20.62 3.57 -1.51
N VAL A 119 -19.87 4.65 -1.79
CA VAL A 119 -20.11 5.45 -3.01
C VAL A 119 -18.87 5.46 -3.88
N THR A 120 -18.71 4.41 -4.69
CA THR A 120 -17.72 4.38 -5.76
C THR A 120 -18.37 4.88 -7.06
N ASN A 121 -17.98 6.06 -7.55
CA ASN A 121 -18.21 6.47 -8.95
C ASN A 121 -17.11 5.93 -9.88
N ALA A 122 -16.51 4.78 -9.53
CA ALA A 122 -15.59 4.10 -10.41
C ALA A 122 -16.40 3.42 -11.52
N SER A 123 -16.60 4.11 -12.64
CA SER A 123 -16.90 3.46 -13.91
C SER A 123 -15.65 2.70 -14.37
N SER A 124 -15.34 1.58 -13.70
CA SER A 124 -14.31 0.67 -14.20
C SER A 124 -14.72 0.20 -15.60
N PRO A 125 -13.93 0.49 -16.65
CA PRO A 125 -14.22 0.01 -18.01
C PRO A 125 -13.93 -1.50 -18.18
N LEU A 126 -13.42 -2.15 -17.13
CA LEU A 126 -13.11 -3.58 -17.12
C LEU A 126 -14.39 -4.39 -16.88
N ARG A 127 -15.10 -4.72 -17.96
CA ARG A 127 -16.06 -5.84 -17.94
C ARG A 127 -15.27 -7.14 -17.87
N PHE A 128 -15.22 -7.77 -16.70
CA PHE A 128 -14.80 -9.16 -16.60
C PHE A 128 -15.84 -10.03 -17.32
N GLN A 129 -15.53 -10.48 -18.53
CA GLN A 129 -16.26 -11.56 -19.18
C GLN A 129 -15.76 -12.87 -18.58
N PHE A 130 -16.65 -13.58 -17.87
CA PHE A 130 -16.42 -14.98 -17.55
C PHE A 130 -16.41 -15.76 -18.87
N VAL A 131 -15.25 -16.31 -19.22
CA VAL A 131 -15.16 -17.29 -20.29
C VAL A 131 -15.56 -18.62 -19.67
N GLU A 132 -16.77 -19.09 -19.99
CA GLU A 132 -17.15 -20.48 -19.73
C GLU A 132 -16.28 -21.37 -20.64
N ASN A 133 -15.33 -22.08 -20.05
CA ASN A 133 -14.61 -23.13 -20.75
C ASN A 133 -15.58 -24.31 -20.99
N LYS A 134 -15.78 -24.65 -22.27
CA LYS A 134 -16.44 -25.88 -22.71
C LYS A 134 -15.57 -27.11 -22.44
#